data_AF-A0A923QPA5-F1
#
_entry.id   AF-A0A923QPA5-F1
#
_cell.length_a   1.000
_cell.length_b   1.000
_cell.length_c   1.000
_cell.angle_alpha   90.00
_cell.angle_beta   90.00
_cell.angle_gamma   90.00
#
_symmetry.space_group_name_H-M   'P 1'
#
loop_
_entity.id
_entity.type
_entity.pdbx_description
1 polymer ?
#
loop_
_entity_poly.entity_id
_entity_poly.type
_entity_poly.pdbx_seq_one_letter_code
_entity_poly.pdbx_strand_id
1 'polypeptide(L)'
;MEIATAVVELLDKYIATRPDADVAGYKDELYSIDLVIDAYEKVTQEGHKNGKVAAKLELQATRREEFYDKFKLVAKGLQECLANINSEGVKPCKMFLKHSMVESKVLITIDEESYNDEQFINTIYSAISKIELNLFTDGVTLDISFICARQSLNVDCIKQDGYGFTYDFTTNTPIV
;
A
#
# COMPACT_ATOMS: atom_id res chain seq x y z
N MET A 1 14.62 -19.11 0.33
CA MET A 1 13.42 -18.34 0.71
C MET A 1 13.44 -17.10 -0.14
N GLU A 2 12.54 -17.01 -1.11
CA GLU A 2 12.56 -15.99 -2.16
C GLU A 2 12.35 -14.60 -1.55
N ILE A 3 13.13 -13.61 -2.00
CA ILE A 3 13.14 -12.22 -1.49
C ILE A 3 11.71 -11.64 -1.41
N ALA A 4 10.84 -12.03 -2.35
CA ALA A 4 9.44 -11.63 -2.39
C ALA A 4 8.66 -12.01 -1.12
N THR A 5 8.85 -13.23 -0.59
CA THR A 5 8.14 -13.70 0.62
C THR A 5 8.59 -12.92 1.86
N ALA A 6 9.89 -12.69 2.02
CA ALA A 6 10.43 -11.97 3.17
C ALA A 6 9.96 -10.50 3.21
N VAL A 7 9.85 -9.87 2.04
CA VAL A 7 9.34 -8.50 1.93
C VAL A 7 7.86 -8.42 2.30
N VAL A 8 7.04 -9.39 1.84
CA VAL A 8 5.61 -9.46 2.18
C VAL A 8 5.38 -9.64 3.68
N GLU A 9 6.17 -10.47 4.36
CA GLU A 9 6.07 -10.63 5.82
C GLU A 9 6.40 -9.35 6.60
N LEU A 10 7.36 -8.56 6.12
CA LEU A 10 7.70 -7.27 6.72
C LEU A 10 6.63 -6.21 6.45
N LEU A 11 6.05 -6.26 5.26
CA LEU A 11 4.93 -5.44 4.82
C LEU A 11 3.69 -5.67 5.70
N ASP A 12 3.34 -6.92 5.96
CA ASP A 12 2.24 -7.30 6.88
C ASP A 12 2.46 -6.74 8.29
N LYS A 13 3.66 -6.89 8.83
CA LYS A 13 4.03 -6.33 10.14
C LYS A 13 3.93 -4.82 10.16
N TYR A 14 4.39 -4.16 9.10
CA TYR A 14 4.36 -2.70 9.01
C TYR A 14 2.92 -2.17 8.96
N ILE A 15 2.06 -2.75 8.12
CA ILE A 15 0.66 -2.32 7.98
C ILE A 15 -0.14 -2.54 9.26
N ALA A 16 0.17 -3.58 10.05
CA ALA A 16 -0.43 -3.80 11.36
C ALA A 16 -0.22 -2.63 12.35
N THR A 17 0.80 -1.80 12.15
CA THR A 17 1.16 -0.68 13.05
C THR A 17 0.63 0.68 12.61
N ARG A 18 0.12 0.82 11.38
CA ARG A 18 -0.30 2.10 10.79
C ARG A 18 -1.82 2.42 10.71
N PRO A 19 -2.77 1.54 11.07
CA PRO A 19 -4.17 1.76 10.69
C PRO A 19 -4.76 3.05 11.29
N ASP A 20 -4.30 3.50 12.46
CA ASP A 20 -4.95 4.63 13.14
C ASP A 20 -4.62 6.01 12.59
N ALA A 21 -3.45 6.19 11.97
CA ALA A 21 -3.06 7.45 11.36
C ALA A 21 -3.67 7.62 9.96
N ASP A 22 -3.67 6.55 9.17
CA ASP A 22 -4.15 6.57 7.78
C ASP A 22 -5.69 6.50 7.69
N VAL A 23 -6.37 5.84 8.64
CA VAL A 23 -7.84 5.90 8.80
C VAL A 23 -8.29 7.25 9.37
N ALA A 24 -7.44 7.93 10.16
CA ALA A 24 -7.77 9.25 10.73
C ALA A 24 -7.65 10.40 9.73
N GLY A 25 -6.91 10.27 8.63
CA GLY A 25 -6.88 11.28 7.55
C GLY A 25 -8.23 11.45 6.84
N TYR A 26 -9.09 10.44 6.93
CA TYR A 26 -10.45 10.43 6.41
C TYR A 26 -11.48 11.09 7.36
N LYS A 27 -11.00 11.81 8.39
CA LYS A 27 -11.83 12.44 9.45
C LYS A 27 -12.84 13.46 8.94
N ASP A 28 -12.64 14.05 7.76
CA ASP A 28 -13.59 15.01 7.19
C ASP A 28 -14.85 14.33 6.63
N GLU A 29 -14.83 13.01 6.42
CA GLU A 29 -16.01 12.21 6.01
C GLU A 29 -16.68 11.46 7.18
N LEU A 30 -16.20 11.62 8.42
CA LEU A 30 -16.87 11.06 9.62
C LEU A 30 -18.24 11.71 9.91
N TYR A 31 -18.67 12.64 9.07
CA TYR A 31 -20.02 13.16 8.99
C TYR A 31 -20.78 12.59 7.78
N SER A 32 -20.57 11.31 7.43
CA SER A 32 -21.44 10.67 6.43
C SER A 32 -22.89 10.76 6.93
N ILE A 33 -23.78 11.19 6.04
CA ILE A 33 -25.21 11.32 6.31
C ILE A 33 -25.77 9.98 6.82
N ASP A 34 -25.25 8.86 6.35
CA ASP A 34 -25.65 7.51 6.78
C ASP A 34 -25.33 7.22 8.25
N LEU A 35 -24.18 7.69 8.77
CA LEU A 35 -23.85 7.59 10.21
C LEU A 35 -24.75 8.46 11.07
N VAL A 36 -25.16 9.61 10.55
CA VAL A 36 -26.12 10.49 11.23
C VAL A 36 -27.51 9.85 11.20
N ILE A 37 -27.94 9.30 10.06
CA ILE A 37 -29.23 8.62 9.88
C ILE A 37 -29.32 7.39 10.80
N ASP A 38 -28.34 6.48 10.78
CA ASP A 38 -28.36 5.26 11.59
C ASP A 38 -28.34 5.58 13.11
N ALA A 39 -27.63 6.65 13.51
CA ALA A 39 -27.64 7.16 14.88
C ALA A 39 -28.98 7.85 15.27
N TYR A 40 -29.73 8.39 14.30
CA TYR A 40 -31.05 8.99 14.52
C TYR A 40 -32.17 7.96 14.53
N GLU A 41 -32.07 6.90 13.73
CA GLU A 41 -33.05 5.81 13.66
C GLU A 41 -32.98 4.89 14.90
N LYS A 42 -31.83 4.82 15.58
CA LYS A 42 -31.57 3.91 16.70
C LYS A 42 -31.53 4.55 18.12
N VAL A 43 -32.51 5.39 18.48
CA VAL A 43 -32.99 5.63 19.89
C VAL A 43 -32.52 6.91 20.63
N THR A 44 -33.52 7.55 21.28
CA THR A 44 -33.64 8.67 22.26
C THR A 44 -32.39 9.31 22.91
N GLN A 45 -32.50 10.61 23.27
CA GLN A 45 -31.45 11.57 23.66
C GLN A 45 -30.28 11.09 24.56
N GLU A 46 -30.45 10.07 25.42
CA GLU A 46 -29.35 9.47 26.21
C GLU A 46 -28.58 8.35 25.45
N GLY A 47 -29.22 7.67 24.50
CA GLY A 47 -28.60 6.76 23.54
C GLY A 47 -27.71 7.48 22.51
N HIS A 48 -27.88 8.79 22.33
CA HIS A 48 -27.16 9.58 21.32
C HIS A 48 -25.65 9.71 21.58
N LYS A 49 -25.19 9.66 22.84
CA LYS A 49 -23.74 9.73 23.14
C LYS A 49 -23.08 8.36 23.10
N ASN A 50 -23.71 7.34 23.71
CA ASN A 50 -23.15 6.00 23.77
C ASN A 50 -23.28 5.26 22.42
N GLY A 51 -24.38 5.45 21.69
CA GLY A 51 -24.59 4.89 20.35
C GLY A 51 -23.61 5.46 19.32
N LYS A 52 -23.28 6.75 19.40
CA LYS A 52 -22.26 7.36 18.51
C LYS A 52 -20.86 6.84 18.75
N VAL A 53 -20.49 6.58 20.00
CA VAL A 53 -19.17 5.99 20.32
C VAL A 53 -19.11 4.55 19.84
N ALA A 54 -20.14 3.74 20.12
CA ALA A 54 -20.21 2.36 19.66
C ALA A 54 -20.21 2.25 18.13
N ALA A 55 -21.06 3.00 17.43
CA ALA A 55 -21.12 3.02 15.96
C ALA A 55 -19.82 3.53 15.33
N LYS A 56 -19.15 4.52 15.96
CA LYS A 56 -17.84 4.99 15.52
C LYS A 56 -16.77 3.90 15.65
N LEU A 57 -16.76 3.15 16.76
CA LEU A 57 -15.82 2.06 16.96
C LEU A 57 -16.06 0.91 15.97
N GLU A 58 -17.33 0.58 15.72
CA GLU A 58 -17.72 -0.42 14.74
C GLU A 58 -17.30 -0.01 13.31
N LEU A 59 -17.62 1.21 12.90
CA LEU A 59 -17.17 1.74 11.61
C LEU A 59 -15.64 1.74 11.49
N GLN A 60 -14.92 2.15 12.54
CA GLN A 60 -13.46 2.11 12.54
C GLN A 60 -12.95 0.67 12.39
N ALA A 61 -13.59 -0.31 13.02
CA ALA A 61 -13.23 -1.72 12.87
C ALA A 61 -13.47 -2.20 11.43
N THR A 62 -14.64 -1.92 10.84
CA THR A 62 -14.94 -2.26 9.44
C THR A 62 -13.95 -1.61 8.47
N ARG A 63 -13.64 -0.32 8.64
CA ARG A 63 -12.66 0.37 7.78
C ARG A 63 -11.25 -0.20 7.92
N ARG A 64 -10.87 -0.62 9.13
CA ARG A 64 -9.60 -1.32 9.33
C ARG A 64 -9.59 -2.65 8.57
N GLU A 65 -10.65 -3.43 8.67
CA GLU A 65 -10.78 -4.70 7.93
C GLU A 65 -10.68 -4.48 6.41
N GLU A 66 -11.43 -3.51 5.86
CA GLU A 66 -11.35 -3.12 4.45
C GLU A 66 -9.93 -2.71 4.04
N PHE A 67 -9.24 -1.92 4.87
CA PHE A 67 -7.86 -1.51 4.64
C PHE A 67 -6.91 -2.72 4.56
N TYR A 68 -7.04 -3.66 5.51
CA TYR A 68 -6.21 -4.87 5.52
C TYR A 68 -6.51 -5.79 4.32
N ASP A 69 -7.78 -5.94 3.93
CA ASP A 69 -8.14 -6.80 2.81
C ASP A 69 -7.66 -6.23 1.47
N LYS A 70 -7.77 -4.91 1.27
CA LYS A 70 -7.12 -4.23 0.14
C LYS A 70 -5.61 -4.43 0.15
N PHE A 71 -4.99 -4.31 1.33
CA PHE A 71 -3.56 -4.48 1.46
C PHE A 71 -3.08 -5.89 1.09
N LYS A 72 -3.80 -6.95 1.47
CA LYS A 72 -3.46 -8.33 1.10
C LYS A 72 -3.40 -8.51 -0.42
N LEU A 73 -4.34 -7.88 -1.15
CA LEU A 73 -4.35 -7.92 -2.61
C LEU A 73 -3.13 -7.16 -3.19
N VAL A 74 -2.80 -6.00 -2.64
CA VAL A 74 -1.60 -5.24 -3.02
C VAL A 74 -0.32 -6.02 -2.74
N ALA A 75 -0.20 -6.64 -1.57
CA ALA A 75 0.96 -7.45 -1.19
C ALA A 75 1.15 -8.63 -2.15
N LYS A 76 0.06 -9.28 -2.59
CA LYS A 76 0.11 -10.32 -3.62
C LYS A 76 0.58 -9.78 -4.97
N GLY A 77 0.04 -8.66 -5.43
CA GLY A 77 0.49 -8.01 -6.67
C GLY A 77 1.97 -7.63 -6.62
N LEU A 78 2.46 -7.17 -5.46
CA LEU A 78 3.87 -6.87 -5.24
C LEU A 78 4.74 -8.12 -5.25
N GLN A 79 4.26 -9.22 -4.66
CA GLN A 79 4.96 -10.49 -4.70
C GLN A 79 5.13 -10.98 -6.15
N GLU A 80 4.07 -10.89 -6.96
CA GLU A 80 4.11 -11.23 -8.39
C GLU A 80 5.07 -10.31 -9.17
N CYS A 81 5.04 -9.00 -8.91
CA CYS A 81 5.97 -8.04 -9.50
C CYS A 81 7.44 -8.39 -9.19
N LEU A 82 7.76 -8.61 -7.92
CA LEU A 82 9.12 -8.97 -7.48
C LEU A 82 9.58 -10.32 -8.03
N ALA A 83 8.67 -11.28 -8.18
CA ALA A 83 8.96 -12.56 -8.82
C ALA A 83 9.34 -12.37 -10.31
N ASN A 84 8.59 -11.56 -11.05
CA ASN A 84 8.89 -11.24 -12.45
C ASN A 84 10.23 -10.52 -12.61
N ILE A 85 10.53 -9.55 -11.74
CA ILE A 85 11.83 -8.85 -11.74
C ILE A 85 12.97 -9.85 -11.52
N ASN A 86 12.83 -10.74 -10.53
CA ASN A 86 13.85 -11.75 -10.24
C ASN A 86 14.01 -12.77 -11.38
N SER A 87 12.93 -13.17 -12.06
CA SER A 87 13.01 -14.14 -13.16
C SER A 87 13.76 -13.60 -14.37
N GLU A 88 13.69 -12.28 -14.61
CA GLU A 88 14.46 -11.59 -15.65
C GLU A 88 15.92 -11.28 -15.21
N GLY A 89 16.33 -11.69 -14.01
CA GLY A 89 17.69 -11.47 -13.50
C GLY A 89 17.99 -10.04 -13.06
N VAL A 90 16.97 -9.19 -12.99
CA VAL A 90 17.07 -7.78 -12.57
C VAL A 90 17.20 -7.71 -11.05
N LYS A 91 18.07 -6.83 -10.56
CA LYS A 91 18.31 -6.68 -9.12
C LYS A 91 17.65 -5.40 -8.60
N PRO A 92 16.49 -5.49 -7.92
CA PRO A 92 15.95 -4.33 -7.25
C PRO A 92 16.90 -3.91 -6.12
N CYS A 93 17.07 -2.60 -5.91
CA CYS A 93 17.93 -2.07 -4.85
C CYS A 93 17.10 -1.62 -3.63
N LYS A 94 16.02 -0.87 -3.84
CA LYS A 94 15.12 -0.36 -2.79
C LYS A 94 13.68 -0.38 -3.26
N MET A 95 12.74 -0.49 -2.31
CA MET A 95 11.30 -0.35 -2.54
C MET A 95 10.71 0.65 -1.55
N PHE A 96 9.80 1.47 -2.03
CA PHE A 96 9.03 2.42 -1.24
C PHE A 96 7.54 2.18 -1.50
N LEU A 97 6.74 2.07 -0.44
CA LEU A 97 5.30 1.88 -0.56
C LEU A 97 4.55 3.00 0.19
N LYS A 98 3.60 3.58 -0.53
CA LYS A 98 2.53 4.44 -0.01
C LYS A 98 1.21 3.68 -0.17
N HIS A 99 0.50 3.47 0.92
CA HIS A 99 -0.78 2.75 0.93
C HIS A 99 -1.84 3.58 1.64
N SER A 100 -3.03 3.64 1.05
CA SER A 100 -4.18 4.37 1.58
C SER A 100 -5.47 3.63 1.22
N MET A 101 -6.61 4.11 1.74
CA MET A 101 -7.93 3.57 1.39
C MET A 101 -8.29 3.75 -0.10
N VAL A 102 -7.68 4.72 -0.77
CA VAL A 102 -8.01 5.11 -2.15
C VAL A 102 -7.05 4.46 -3.14
N GLU A 103 -5.75 4.60 -2.90
CA GLU A 103 -4.71 4.14 -3.82
C GLU A 103 -3.50 3.55 -3.09
N SER A 104 -2.78 2.69 -3.80
CA SER A 104 -1.47 2.18 -3.42
C SER A 104 -0.45 2.53 -4.49
N LYS A 105 0.70 3.08 -4.08
CA LYS A 105 1.79 3.48 -4.96
C LYS A 105 3.07 2.84 -4.50
N VAL A 106 3.82 2.28 -5.44
CA VAL A 106 5.09 1.60 -5.18
C VAL A 106 6.16 2.17 -6.10
N LEU A 107 7.28 2.55 -5.51
CA LEU A 107 8.50 2.89 -6.23
C LEU A 107 9.52 1.79 -6.00
N ILE A 108 10.05 1.21 -7.08
CA ILE A 108 11.14 0.24 -7.02
C ILE A 108 12.35 0.85 -7.71
N THR A 109 13.49 0.87 -7.03
CA THR A 109 14.75 1.29 -7.65
C THR A 109 15.42 0.09 -8.26
N ILE A 110 15.92 0.22 -9.49
CA ILE A 110 16.70 -0.82 -10.17
C ILE A 110 18.04 -0.25 -10.62
N ASP A 111 19.01 -1.13 -10.86
CA ASP A 111 20.30 -0.72 -11.40
C ASP A 111 20.14 -0.10 -12.80
N GLU A 112 21.10 0.74 -13.19
CA GLU A 112 21.03 1.49 -14.45
C GLU A 112 21.09 0.60 -15.68
N GLU A 113 21.83 -0.51 -15.61
CA GLU A 113 21.97 -1.45 -16.73
C GLU A 113 20.59 -2.05 -17.05
N SER A 114 19.88 -2.49 -16.02
CA SER A 114 18.50 -2.98 -16.14
C SER A 114 17.51 -1.88 -16.55
N TYR A 115 17.64 -0.67 -16.01
CA TYR A 115 16.71 0.44 -16.31
C TYR A 115 16.69 0.85 -17.78
N ASN A 116 17.85 0.78 -18.45
CA ASN A 116 18.00 1.15 -19.85
C ASN A 116 17.86 -0.05 -20.81
N ASP A 117 17.66 -1.26 -20.30
CA ASP A 117 17.45 -2.43 -21.12
C ASP A 117 16.05 -2.43 -21.74
N GLU A 118 16.00 -2.44 -23.07
CA GLU A 118 14.76 -2.45 -23.84
C GLU A 118 13.97 -3.75 -23.61
N GLN A 119 14.67 -4.86 -23.37
CA GLN A 119 14.02 -6.14 -23.05
C GLN A 119 13.39 -6.11 -21.65
N PHE A 120 14.07 -5.53 -20.66
CA PHE A 120 13.49 -5.23 -19.36
C PHE A 120 12.22 -4.40 -19.49
N ILE A 121 12.28 -3.27 -20.21
CA ILE A 121 11.14 -2.36 -20.36
C ILE A 121 9.94 -3.12 -20.94
N ASN A 122 10.14 -3.85 -22.03
CA ASN A 122 9.04 -4.53 -22.72
C ASN A 122 8.43 -5.67 -21.89
N THR A 123 9.25 -6.45 -21.18
CA THR A 123 8.76 -7.62 -20.43
C THR A 123 8.15 -7.22 -19.09
N ILE A 124 8.85 -6.39 -18.30
CA ILE A 124 8.45 -6.07 -16.93
C ILE A 124 7.30 -5.07 -16.89
N TYR A 125 7.29 -4.02 -17.72
CA TYR A 125 6.13 -3.11 -17.76
C TYR A 125 4.87 -3.81 -18.26
N SER A 126 5.00 -4.75 -19.21
CA SER A 126 3.86 -5.56 -19.65
C SER A 126 3.33 -6.45 -18.53
N ALA A 127 4.20 -7.03 -17.72
CA ALA A 127 3.79 -7.84 -16.57
C ALA A 127 3.12 -6.98 -15.49
N ILE A 128 3.66 -5.80 -15.20
CA ILE A 128 3.08 -4.86 -14.24
C ILE A 128 1.72 -4.36 -14.69
N SER A 129 1.58 -3.95 -15.96
CA SER A 129 0.30 -3.49 -16.49
C SER A 129 -0.79 -4.56 -16.32
N LYS A 130 -0.45 -5.85 -16.45
CA LYS A 130 -1.38 -6.95 -16.17
C LYS A 130 -1.72 -7.07 -14.68
N ILE A 131 -0.74 -6.93 -13.79
CA ILE A 131 -0.95 -6.96 -12.33
C ILE A 131 -1.88 -5.81 -11.92
N GLU A 132 -1.59 -4.59 -12.37
CA GLU A 132 -2.39 -3.39 -12.09
C GLU A 132 -3.81 -3.53 -12.62
N LEU A 133 -3.99 -4.04 -13.84
CA LEU A 133 -5.31 -4.27 -14.43
C LEU A 133 -6.12 -5.34 -13.68
N ASN A 134 -5.46 -6.42 -13.26
CA ASN A 134 -6.11 -7.46 -12.47
C ASN A 134 -6.60 -6.90 -11.12
N LEU A 135 -5.75 -6.16 -10.42
CA LEU A 135 -6.12 -5.52 -9.15
C LEU A 135 -7.20 -4.46 -9.32
N PHE A 136 -7.15 -3.69 -10.42
CA PHE A 136 -8.19 -2.72 -10.73
C PHE A 136 -9.55 -3.39 -10.93
N THR A 137 -9.58 -4.57 -11.55
CA THR A 137 -10.79 -5.39 -11.71
C THR A 137 -11.34 -5.84 -10.35
N ASP A 138 -10.47 -6.06 -9.37
CA ASP A 138 -10.82 -6.38 -7.98
C ASP A 138 -11.12 -5.13 -7.12
N GLY A 139 -11.21 -3.94 -7.72
CA GLY A 139 -11.53 -2.69 -7.03
C GLY A 139 -10.37 -2.08 -6.24
N VAL A 140 -9.14 -2.48 -6.54
CA VAL A 140 -7.91 -2.01 -5.89
C VAL A 140 -7.02 -1.27 -6.88
N THR A 141 -6.67 -0.02 -6.58
CA THR A 141 -5.70 0.74 -7.37
C THR A 141 -4.29 0.51 -6.85
N LEU A 142 -3.43 -0.06 -7.70
CA LEU A 142 -1.98 -0.18 -7.49
C LEU A 142 -1.27 0.47 -8.68
N ASP A 143 -0.29 1.32 -8.40
CA ASP A 143 0.63 1.93 -9.36
C ASP A 143 2.06 1.54 -8.98
N ILE A 144 2.75 0.83 -9.87
CA ILE A 144 4.13 0.37 -9.69
C ILE A 144 5.01 1.11 -10.69
N SER A 145 5.92 1.92 -10.16
CA SER A 145 6.86 2.70 -10.95
C SER A 145 8.31 2.34 -10.64
N PHE A 146 9.17 2.41 -11.66
CA PHE A 146 10.61 2.19 -11.52
C PHE A 146 11.40 3.48 -11.62
N ILE A 147 12.49 3.53 -10.87
CA ILE A 147 13.47 4.61 -10.92
C ILE A 147 14.89 4.06 -10.94
N CYS A 148 15.77 4.71 -11.69
CA CYS A 148 17.17 4.31 -11.74
C CYS A 148 17.89 4.64 -10.42
N ALA A 149 18.59 3.66 -9.84
CA ALA A 149 19.28 3.77 -8.55
C ALA A 149 20.51 4.70 -8.55
N ARG A 150 20.93 5.23 -9.72
CA ARG A 150 22.14 6.07 -9.86
C ARG A 150 22.08 7.42 -9.13
N GLN A 151 20.90 7.88 -8.75
CA GLN A 151 20.75 9.16 -8.06
C GLN A 151 20.64 8.95 -6.55
N SER A 152 21.27 9.85 -5.79
CA SER A 152 21.06 10.01 -4.36
C SER A 152 19.58 10.30 -4.10
N LEU A 153 18.80 9.23 -3.95
CA LEU A 153 17.39 9.33 -3.61
C LEU A 153 17.29 10.06 -2.28
N ASN A 154 16.61 11.20 -2.30
CA ASN A 154 16.29 11.90 -1.09
C ASN A 154 15.16 11.14 -0.40
N VAL A 155 15.54 10.15 0.42
CA VAL A 155 14.62 9.31 1.18
C VAL A 155 13.72 10.15 2.07
N ASP A 156 14.20 11.29 2.59
CA ASP A 156 13.40 12.19 3.41
C ASP A 156 12.29 12.86 2.60
N CYS A 157 12.56 13.29 1.36
CA CYS A 157 11.51 13.78 0.45
C CYS A 157 10.49 12.69 0.13
N ILE A 158 10.95 11.46 -0.15
CA ILE A 158 10.06 10.33 -0.45
C ILE A 158 9.15 10.02 0.77
N LYS A 159 9.70 10.05 1.98
CA LYS A 159 8.91 9.90 3.22
C LYS A 159 7.90 11.05 3.39
N GLN A 160 8.29 12.29 3.08
CA GLN A 160 7.38 13.46 3.12
C GLN A 160 6.22 13.34 2.11
N ASP A 161 6.44 12.71 0.96
CA ASP A 161 5.39 12.45 -0.04
C ASP A 161 4.42 11.32 0.38
N GLY A 162 4.65 10.70 1.54
CA GLY A 162 3.77 9.71 2.16
C GLY A 162 4.17 8.26 1.92
N TYR A 163 5.36 7.99 1.37
CA TYR A 163 5.90 6.63 1.28
C TYR A 163 6.39 6.18 2.65
N GLY A 164 5.50 5.52 3.38
CA GLY A 164 5.74 5.18 4.77
C GLY A 164 6.53 3.89 4.98
N PHE A 165 6.43 2.93 4.06
CA PHE A 165 7.22 1.71 4.10
C PHE A 165 8.40 1.84 3.16
N THR A 166 9.58 1.42 3.62
CA THR A 166 10.78 1.39 2.80
C THR A 166 11.59 0.14 3.10
N TYR A 167 12.08 -0.51 2.05
CA TYR A 167 12.89 -1.72 2.14
C TYR A 167 14.14 -1.61 1.27
N ASP A 168 15.28 -2.05 1.80
CA ASP A 168 16.54 -2.15 1.07
C ASP A 168 16.81 -3.63 0.75
N PHE A 169 16.79 -3.97 -0.53
CA PHE A 169 17.05 -5.32 -1.02
C PHE A 169 18.54 -5.69 -1.00
N THR A 170 19.43 -4.70 -0.96
CA THR A 170 20.88 -4.94 -0.91
C THR A 170 21.32 -5.39 0.47
N THR A 171 20.72 -4.83 1.52
CA THR A 171 21.00 -5.18 2.92
C THR A 171 19.96 -6.13 3.51
N ASN A 172 18.85 -6.38 2.82
CA ASN A 172 17.69 -7.12 3.32
C ASN A 172 17.13 -6.55 4.63
N THR A 173 17.03 -5.22 4.71
CA THR A 173 16.55 -4.52 5.91
C THR A 173 15.50 -3.47 5.58
N PRO A 174 14.49 -3.28 6.44
CA PRO A 174 13.64 -2.09 6.36
C PRO A 174 14.47 -0.83 6.59
N ILE A 175 14.16 0.24 5.85
CA ILE A 175 14.81 1.55 6.02
C ILE A 175 13.93 2.37 6.98
N VAL A 176 14.43 2.60 8.19
CA VAL A 176 13.74 3.35 9.26
C VAL A 176 13.80 4.84 8.98
#